data_AF-K1XT52-F1
#
_entry.id   AF-K1XT52-F1
#
_cell.length_a   1.000
_cell.length_b   1.000
_cell.length_c   1.000
_cell.angle_alpha   90.00
_cell.angle_beta   90.00
_cell.angle_gamma   90.00
#
_symmetry.space_group_name_H-M   'P 1'
#
loop_
_entity.id
_entity.type
_entity.pdbx_description
1 polymer ?
#
loop_
_entity_poly.entity_id
_entity_poly.type
_entity_poly.pdbx_seq_one_letter_code
_entity_poly.pdbx_strand_id
1 'polypeptide(L)'
;MDWTFYHSKVIAYELTRRFPIDSTERLAGMLLDAQVDLNPHQVDAAMFVFQSPFSKGAILADEVGLGKTIEAGLIISQNGLRKNEGNQNLGIAKE
;
A
#
# COMPACT_ATOMS: atom_id res chain seq x y z
N MET A 1 -5.28 -3.90 32.83
CA MET A 1 -5.37 -4.85 31.71
C MET A 1 -3.94 -5.25 31.41
N ASP A 2 -3.51 -6.41 31.93
CA ASP A 2 -2.10 -6.79 31.92
C ASP A 2 -1.80 -7.56 30.64
N TRP A 3 -1.03 -6.92 29.76
CA TRP A 3 -0.56 -7.54 28.53
C TRP A 3 0.48 -8.61 28.86
N THR A 4 0.17 -9.88 28.57
CA THR A 4 1.17 -10.95 28.74
C THR A 4 2.27 -10.85 27.68
N PHE A 5 3.47 -11.35 28.00
CA PHE A 5 4.63 -11.33 27.10
C PHE A 5 4.34 -11.90 25.70
N TYR A 6 3.40 -12.85 25.61
CA TYR A 6 2.93 -13.41 24.35
C TYR A 6 2.23 -12.37 23.47
N HIS A 7 1.32 -11.56 24.04
CA HIS A 7 0.63 -10.51 23.30
C HIS A 7 1.59 -9.43 22.80
N SER A 8 2.57 -9.05 23.61
CA SER A 8 3.60 -8.09 23.18
C SER A 8 4.39 -8.60 21.98
N LYS A 9 4.71 -9.90 21.94
CA LYS A 9 5.39 -10.53 20.80
C LYS A 9 4.51 -10.58 19.54
N VAL A 10 3.22 -10.89 19.70
CA VAL A 10 2.25 -10.91 18.59
C VAL A 10 2.06 -9.49 18.02
N ILE A 11 1.84 -8.50 18.88
CA ILE A 11 1.67 -7.09 18.45
C ILE A 11 2.95 -6.56 17.80
N ALA A 12 4.13 -6.83 18.37
CA ALA A 12 5.39 -6.43 17.75
C ALA A 12 5.56 -7.06 16.36
N TYR A 13 5.16 -8.32 16.20
CA TYR A 13 5.16 -8.98 14.90
C TYR A 13 4.18 -8.31 13.93
N GLU A 14 2.94 -8.04 14.34
CA GLU A 14 1.94 -7.36 13.50
C GLU A 14 2.38 -5.97 13.06
N LEU A 15 3.01 -5.19 13.96
CA LEU A 15 3.52 -3.84 13.66
C LEU A 15 4.73 -3.84 12.73
N THR A 16 5.56 -4.90 12.77
CA THR A 16 6.78 -4.99 11.94
C THR A 16 6.59 -5.82 10.67
N ARG A 17 5.46 -6.53 10.55
CA ARG A 17 5.16 -7.37 9.40
C ARG A 17 5.01 -6.49 8.16
N ARG A 18 5.86 -6.74 7.17
CA ARG A 18 5.77 -6.14 5.84
C ARG A 18 4.95 -7.03 4.93
N PHE A 19 4.06 -6.42 4.15
CA PHE A 19 3.23 -7.12 3.18
C PHE A 19 3.86 -7.08 1.78
N PRO A 20 3.73 -8.16 0.99
CA PRO A 20 4.17 -8.16 -0.42
C PRO A 20 3.57 -7.00 -1.21
N ILE A 21 4.28 -6.55 -2.25
CA ILE A 21 3.93 -5.34 -3.02
C ILE A 21 2.57 -5.49 -3.73
N ASP A 22 2.22 -6.71 -4.11
CA ASP A 22 1.01 -7.14 -4.81
C ASP A 22 -0.09 -7.65 -3.88
N SER A 23 0.13 -7.63 -2.56
CA SER A 23 -0.84 -8.16 -1.60
C SER A 23 -1.94 -7.15 -1.28
N THR A 24 -3.16 -7.68 -1.17
CA THR A 24 -4.37 -6.95 -0.79
C THR A 24 -4.26 -6.28 0.59
N GLU A 25 -3.50 -6.87 1.50
CA GLU A 25 -3.30 -6.39 2.87
C GLU A 25 -2.47 -5.11 2.90
N ARG A 26 -1.51 -4.98 1.97
CA ARG A 26 -0.75 -3.74 1.83
C ARG A 26 -1.62 -2.61 1.29
N LEU A 27 -2.52 -2.92 0.38
CA LEU A 27 -3.53 -1.97 -0.10
C LEU A 27 -4.51 -1.62 1.02
N ALA A 28 -4.99 -2.60 1.78
CA ALA A 28 -5.88 -2.39 2.92
C ALA A 28 -5.26 -1.46 3.99
N GLY A 29 -3.98 -1.63 4.32
CA GLY A 29 -3.27 -0.73 5.24
C GLY A 29 -3.27 0.72 4.77
N MET A 30 -3.11 0.95 3.47
CA MET A 30 -3.21 2.30 2.91
C MET A 30 -4.62 2.86 2.87
N LEU A 31 -5.60 2.01 2.53
CA LEU A 31 -7.01 2.40 2.48
C LEU A 31 -7.51 2.79 3.88
N LEU A 32 -7.01 2.11 4.92
CA LEU A 32 -7.28 2.45 6.32
C LEU A 32 -6.68 3.81 6.73
N ASP A 33 -5.50 4.16 6.21
CA ASP A 33 -4.86 5.46 6.43
C ASP A 33 -5.49 6.58 5.58
N ALA A 34 -6.15 6.23 4.47
CA ALA A 34 -6.85 7.19 3.64
C ALA A 34 -8.10 7.70 4.38
N GLN A 35 -8.15 8.99 4.70
CA GLN A 35 -9.32 9.65 5.30
C GLN A 35 -10.50 9.83 4.31
N VAL A 36 -10.61 8.96 3.32
CA VAL A 36 -11.54 9.10 2.19
C VAL A 36 -12.38 7.83 2.12
N ASP A 37 -13.70 7.97 2.02
CA ASP A 37 -14.58 6.84 1.73
C ASP A 37 -14.39 6.44 0.26
N LEU A 38 -13.89 5.23 0.06
CA LEU A 38 -13.52 4.73 -1.27
C LEU A 38 -14.58 3.77 -1.80
N ASN A 39 -14.94 3.96 -3.06
CA ASN A 39 -15.83 3.05 -3.75
C ASN A 39 -15.07 1.81 -4.26
N PRO A 40 -15.72 0.64 -4.40
CA PRO A 40 -15.06 -0.59 -4.83
C PRO A 40 -14.25 -0.45 -6.14
N HIS A 41 -14.77 0.29 -7.13
CA HIS A 41 -14.06 0.50 -8.40
C HIS A 41 -12.74 1.27 -8.24
N GLN A 42 -12.63 2.16 -7.24
CA GLN A 42 -11.42 2.94 -6.97
C GLN A 42 -10.32 2.06 -6.38
N VAL A 43 -10.71 1.06 -5.59
CA VAL A 43 -9.82 0.02 -5.06
C VAL A 43 -9.32 -0.86 -6.20
N ASP A 44 -10.20 -1.26 -7.11
CA ASP A 44 -9.85 -2.06 -8.29
C ASP A 44 -8.88 -1.32 -9.22
N ALA A 45 -9.10 -0.02 -9.44
CA ALA A 45 -8.21 0.83 -10.22
C ALA A 45 -6.80 0.90 -9.61
N ALA A 46 -6.69 1.07 -8.28
CA ALA A 46 -5.41 1.07 -7.59
C ALA A 46 -4.71 -0.30 -7.68
N MET A 47 -5.45 -1.39 -7.45
CA MET A 47 -4.94 -2.76 -7.60
C MET A 47 -4.38 -3.02 -8.99
N PHE A 48 -5.10 -2.61 -10.04
CA PHE A 48 -4.67 -2.78 -11.43
C PHE A 48 -3.31 -2.14 -11.70
N VAL A 49 -3.07 -0.94 -11.17
CA VAL A 49 -1.78 -0.26 -11.32
C VAL A 49 -0.66 -0.99 -10.58
N PHE A 50 -0.93 -1.55 -9.40
CA PHE A 50 0.08 -2.28 -8.61
C PHE A 50 0.41 -3.66 -9.17
N GLN A 51 -0.56 -4.35 -9.78
CA GLN A 51 -0.36 -5.65 -10.42
C GLN A 51 0.41 -5.57 -11.74
N SER A 52 0.51 -4.40 -12.34
CA SER A 52 1.20 -4.20 -13.61
C SER A 52 2.71 -3.95 -13.37
N PRO A 53 3.58 -4.97 -13.52
CA PRO A 53 5.00 -4.86 -13.12
C PRO A 53 5.84 -4.03 -14.09
N PHE A 54 5.28 -3.71 -15.27
CA PHE A 54 5.98 -3.09 -16.39
C PHE A 54 5.31 -1.82 -16.91
N SER A 55 4.16 -1.41 -16.36
CA SER A 55 3.53 -0.18 -16.81
C SER A 55 4.36 1.02 -16.38
N LYS A 56 4.93 1.72 -17.36
CA LYS A 56 5.55 3.03 -17.17
C LYS A 56 4.53 4.09 -16.68
N GLY A 57 3.24 3.75 -16.68
CA GLY A 57 2.14 4.50 -16.10
C GLY A 57 0.81 3.81 -16.43
N ALA A 58 -0.26 4.19 -15.74
CA ALA A 58 -1.62 3.74 -16.00
C ALA A 58 -2.48 4.93 -16.42
N ILE A 59 -3.50 4.68 -17.25
CA ILE A 59 -4.49 5.69 -17.65
C ILE A 59 -5.79 5.34 -16.93
N LEU A 60 -6.26 6.25 -16.07
CA LEU A 60 -7.57 6.16 -15.41
C LEU A 60 -8.58 6.88 -16.30
N ALA A 61 -9.53 6.12 -16.86
CA ALA A 61 -10.45 6.60 -17.91
C ALA A 61 -11.93 6.45 -17.53
N ASP A 62 -12.24 6.41 -16.23
CA ASP A 62 -13.63 6.33 -15.74
C ASP A 62 -14.44 7.59 -16.10
N GLU A 63 -15.77 7.56 -15.94
CA GLU A 63 -16.64 8.72 -16.19
C GLU A 63 -16.29 9.94 -15.31
N VAL A 64 -16.73 11.13 -15.73
CA VAL A 64 -16.51 12.37 -14.96
C VAL A 64 -17.19 12.28 -13.59
N GLY A 65 -16.47 12.69 -12.53
CA GLY A 65 -16.98 12.64 -11.15
C GLY A 65 -16.75 11.32 -10.38
N LEU A 66 -16.24 10.25 -11.01
CA LEU A 66 -15.99 8.95 -10.35
C LEU A 66 -14.77 8.88 -9.42
N GLY A 67 -13.98 9.95 -9.34
CA GLY A 67 -12.89 10.05 -8.37
C GLY A 67 -11.49 9.69 -8.87
N LYS A 68 -11.20 9.83 -10.18
CA LYS A 68 -9.86 9.66 -10.76
C LYS A 68 -8.72 10.37 -10.01
N THR A 69 -8.97 11.54 -9.41
CA THR A 69 -7.98 12.26 -8.59
C THR A 69 -7.68 11.55 -7.28
N ILE A 70 -8.71 10.94 -6.67
CA ILE A 70 -8.59 10.15 -5.44
C ILE A 70 -7.78 8.88 -5.73
N GLU A 71 -8.11 8.17 -6.80
CA GLU A 71 -7.38 7.00 -7.29
C GLU A 71 -5.90 7.32 -7.56
N ALA A 72 -5.60 8.43 -8.25
CA ALA A 72 -4.24 8.86 -8.50
C ALA A 72 -3.48 9.19 -7.19
N GLY A 73 -4.15 9.82 -6.22
CA GLY A 73 -3.59 10.10 -4.90
C GLY A 73 -3.20 8.84 -4.15
N LEU A 74 -4.07 7.82 -4.15
CA LEU A 74 -3.80 6.48 -3.61
C LEU A 74 -2.62 5.80 -4.29
N ILE A 75 -2.55 5.87 -5.62
CA ILE A 75 -1.44 5.24 -6.37
C ILE A 75 -0.10 5.90 -6.02
N ILE A 76 -0.07 7.24 -5.92
CA ILE A 76 1.16 8.00 -5.63
C ILE A 76 1.65 7.74 -4.21
N SER A 77 0.77 7.74 -3.21
CA SER A 77 1.15 7.50 -1.81
C SER A 77 1.82 6.13 -1.65
N GLN A 78 1.35 5.11 -2.36
CA GLN A 78 2.00 3.78 -2.34
C GLN A 78 3.33 3.76 -3.07
N ASN A 79 3.41 4.44 -4.22
CA ASN A 79 4.63 4.42 -5.02
C ASN A 79 5.80 5.11 -4.30
N GLY A 80 5.49 6.15 -3.50
CA GLY A 80 6.45 6.77 -2.58
C GLY A 80 6.99 5.78 -1.54
N LEU A 81 6.11 4.98 -0.92
CA LEU A 81 6.50 3.89 -0.01
C LEU A 81 7.36 2.83 -0.71
N ARG A 82 6.98 2.44 -1.94
CA ARG A 82 7.73 1.48 -2.77
C ARG A 82 9.18 1.90 -3.03
N LYS A 83 9.41 3.18 -3.36
CA LYS A 83 10.77 3.70 -3.59
C LYS A 83 11.62 3.70 -2.32
N ASN A 84 11.02 4.01 -1.18
CA ASN A 84 11.72 4.03 0.10
C ASN A 84 12.13 2.61 0.56
N GLU A 85 11.38 1.57 0.22
CA GLU A 85 11.74 0.18 0.53
C GLU A 85 12.91 -0.36 -0.31
N GLY A 86 12.99 0.03 -1.60
CA GLY A 86 14.09 -0.37 -2.49
C GLY A 86 15.47 0.14 -2.04
N ASN A 87 15.52 1.26 -1.30
CA ASN A 87 16.76 1.84 -0.79
C ASN A 87 17.24 1.23 0.53
N GLN A 88 16.40 0.48 1.26
CA GLN A 88 16.80 -0.10 2.55
C GLN A 88 17.48 -1.46 2.42
N ASN A 89 17.40 -2.12 1.26
CA ASN A 89 18.09 -3.39 1.00
C ASN A 89 19.55 -3.23 0.55
N LEU A 90 20.04 -2.00 0.34
CA LEU A 90 21.45 -1.75 -0.02
C LEU A 90 22.37 -1.53 1.21
N GLY A 91 21.79 -1.47 2.42
CA GLY A 91 22.52 -1.23 3.67
C GLY A 91 22.93 -2.50 4.44
N ILE A 92 22.56 -3.70 3.99
CA ILE A 92 22.77 -4.96 4.73
C ILE A 92 23.80 -5.89 4.08
N ALA A 93 24.55 -5.39 3.09
CA ALA A 93 25.66 -6.10 2.44
C ALA A 93 26.94 -5.25 2.46
N LYS A 94 27.38 -4.84 3.66
CA LYS A 94 28.76 -4.39 3.92
C LYS A 94 29.18 -4.79 5.33
N GLU A 95 29.58 -6.04 5.48
CA GLU A 95 30.71 -6.48 6.29
C GLU A 95 31.17 -7.86 5.78
#